data_AF-D2REL8-F1
#
_entry.id   AF-D2REL8-F1
#
_cell.length_a   1.000
_cell.length_b   1.000
_cell.length_c   1.000
_cell.angle_alpha   90.00
_cell.angle_beta   90.00
_cell.angle_gamma   90.00
#
_symmetry.space_group_name_H-M   'P 1'
#
loop_
_entity.id
_entity.type
_entity.pdbx_description
1 polymer ?
#
loop_
_entity_poly.entity_id
_entity_poly.type
_entity_poly.pdbx_seq_one_letter_code
_entity_poly.pdbx_strand_id
1 'polypeptide(L)'
;MYYCPECPQSFETLPAIKEHYMHSHNSSVCPICGKPVRKSLACHAKMIWQNRGCELHATLYYLLRTGRGGSAKNNGLYRKAREVAEKVLSSRISWNGGDSDE
;
A
#
# COMPACT_ATOMS: atom_id res chain seq x y z
N MET A 1 8.22 -5.94 13.85
CA MET A 1 8.51 -6.54 12.54
C MET A 1 7.35 -6.27 11.61
N TYR A 2 7.63 -5.97 10.35
CA TYR A 2 6.66 -5.68 9.30
C TYR A 2 6.75 -6.74 8.21
N TYR A 3 5.62 -7.32 7.84
CA TYR A 3 5.56 -8.42 6.88
C TYR A 3 5.08 -7.90 5.53
N CYS A 4 5.75 -8.32 4.45
CA CYS A 4 5.28 -8.03 3.11
C CYS A 4 3.95 -8.78 2.86
N PRO A 5 2.91 -8.09 2.38
CA PRO A 5 1.62 -8.73 2.14
C PRO A 5 1.59 -9.59 0.87
N GLU A 6 2.60 -9.45 0.00
CA GLU A 6 2.70 -10.17 -1.28
C GLU A 6 3.78 -11.26 -1.31
N CYS A 7 4.73 -11.24 -0.36
CA CYS A 7 5.83 -12.20 -0.34
C CYS A 7 6.24 -12.58 1.09
N PRO A 8 6.98 -13.68 1.31
CA PRO A 8 7.33 -14.15 2.65
C PRO A 8 8.40 -13.29 3.35
N GLN A 9 8.80 -12.14 2.77
CA GLN A 9 9.82 -11.26 3.34
C GLN A 9 9.25 -10.43 4.49
N SER A 10 10.11 -10.15 5.48
CA SER A 10 9.80 -9.28 6.61
C SER A 10 10.94 -8.31 6.88
N PHE A 11 10.60 -7.14 7.38
CA PHE A 11 11.53 -6.03 7.60
C PHE A 11 11.37 -5.47 9.01
N GLU A 12 12.45 -4.92 9.56
CA GLU A 12 12.43 -4.33 10.90
C GLU A 12 11.75 -2.95 10.91
N THR A 13 11.74 -2.25 9.78
CA THR A 13 11.24 -0.88 9.66
C THR A 13 10.27 -0.70 8.49
N LEU A 14 9.28 0.19 8.65
CA LEU A 14 8.37 0.60 7.58
C LEU A 14 9.05 1.15 6.31
N PRO A 15 10.10 2.01 6.39
CA PRO A 15 10.80 2.44 5.19
C PRO A 15 11.48 1.30 4.43
N ALA A 16 12.00 0.27 5.12
CA ALA A 16 12.67 -0.86 4.46
C ALA A 16 11.68 -1.73 3.66
N ILE A 17 10.53 -2.10 4.25
CA ILE A 17 9.46 -2.82 3.51
C ILE A 17 8.91 -1.99 2.35
N LYS A 18 8.84 -0.66 2.52
CA LYS A 18 8.40 0.25 1.48
C LYS A 18 9.33 0.27 0.28
N GLU A 19 10.63 0.41 0.52
CA GLU A 19 11.64 0.35 -0.53
C GLU A 19 11.62 -1.00 -1.24
N HIS A 20 11.55 -2.09 -0.48
CA HIS A 20 11.36 -3.43 -1.03
C HIS A 20 10.13 -3.52 -1.94
N TYR A 21 8.97 -3.02 -1.49
CA TYR A 21 7.74 -3.08 -2.27
C TYR A 21 7.87 -2.36 -3.62
N MET A 22 8.51 -1.18 -3.63
CA MET A 22 8.69 -0.39 -4.85
C MET A 22 9.66 -1.03 -5.86
N HIS A 23 10.64 -1.81 -5.38
CA HIS A 23 11.60 -2.49 -6.25
C HIS A 23 11.13 -3.87 -6.69
N SER A 24 10.46 -4.63 -5.81
CA SER A 24 10.07 -6.02 -6.06
C SER A 24 8.65 -6.17 -6.62
N HIS A 25 7.72 -5.28 -6.27
CA HIS A 25 6.28 -5.41 -6.58
C HIS A 25 5.78 -4.31 -7.52
N ASN A 26 6.43 -4.17 -8.69
CA ASN A 26 6.06 -3.18 -9.71
C ASN A 26 5.10 -3.76 -10.76
N SER A 27 3.93 -4.22 -10.32
CA SER A 27 2.88 -4.74 -11.22
C SER A 27 1.98 -3.63 -11.77
N SER A 28 1.35 -3.86 -12.92
CA SER A 28 0.26 -3.00 -13.43
C SER A 28 -1.12 -3.44 -12.95
N VAL A 29 -1.20 -4.45 -12.09
CA VAL A 29 -2.44 -4.97 -11.52
C VAL A 29 -2.44 -4.71 -10.01
N CYS A 30 -3.59 -4.29 -9.48
CA CYS A 30 -3.73 -4.11 -8.04
C CYS A 30 -3.78 -5.48 -7.35
N PRO A 31 -2.87 -5.78 -6.40
CA PRO A 31 -2.85 -7.07 -5.71
C PRO A 31 -4.02 -7.26 -4.73
N ILE A 32 -4.72 -6.18 -4.39
CA ILE A 32 -5.84 -6.23 -3.44
C ILE A 32 -7.16 -6.54 -4.14
N CYS A 33 -7.45 -5.90 -5.28
CA CYS A 33 -8.72 -6.08 -6.00
C CYS A 33 -8.57 -6.82 -7.33
N GLY A 34 -7.36 -7.20 -7.74
CA GLY A 34 -7.08 -7.85 -9.02
C GLY A 34 -7.34 -6.99 -10.25
N LYS A 35 -7.71 -5.70 -10.09
CA LYS A 35 -8.08 -4.83 -11.22
C LYS A 35 -6.82 -4.28 -11.92
N PRO A 36 -6.78 -4.30 -13.26
CA PRO A 36 -5.69 -3.68 -14.01
C PRO A 36 -5.73 -2.15 -13.86
N VAL A 37 -4.59 -1.56 -13.50
CA VAL A 37 -4.46 -0.11 -13.26
C VAL A 37 -3.76 0.55 -14.45
N ARG A 38 -4.47 1.44 -15.14
CA ARG A 38 -3.97 2.13 -16.34
C ARG A 38 -3.02 3.30 -16.08
N LYS A 39 -3.11 3.93 -14.91
CA LYS A 39 -2.35 5.16 -14.58
C LYS A 39 -1.22 4.89 -13.60
N SER A 40 -1.57 4.80 -12.31
CA SER A 40 -0.64 4.54 -11.23
C SER A 40 -1.40 3.84 -10.11
N LEU A 41 -0.82 2.74 -9.61
CA LEU A 41 -1.35 2.02 -8.45
C LEU A 41 -1.57 2.96 -7.26
N ALA A 42 -0.73 3.98 -7.07
CA ALA A 42 -0.88 4.93 -5.96
C ALA A 42 -2.17 5.77 -6.09
N CYS A 43 -2.53 6.18 -7.31
CA CYS A 43 -3.75 6.94 -7.55
C CYS A 43 -5.00 6.05 -7.38
N HIS A 44 -4.94 4.82 -7.89
CA HIS A 44 -5.98 3.81 -7.67
C HIS A 44 -6.20 3.54 -6.18
N ALA A 45 -5.12 3.23 -5.45
CA ALA A 45 -5.16 2.92 -4.02
C ALA A 45 -5.71 4.10 -3.20
N LYS A 46 -5.28 5.33 -3.50
CA LYS A 46 -5.82 6.55 -2.88
C LYS A 46 -7.33 6.68 -3.12
N MET A 47 -7.79 6.50 -4.36
CA MET A 47 -9.20 6.66 -4.72
C MET A 47 -10.09 5.63 -4.01
N ILE A 48 -9.68 4.36 -4.00
CA ILE A 48 -10.43 3.30 -3.31
C ILE A 48 -10.43 3.55 -1.80
N TRP A 49 -9.31 3.97 -1.22
CA TRP A 49 -9.28 4.32 0.20
C TRP A 49 -10.21 5.48 0.54
N GLN A 50 -10.25 6.54 -0.29
CA GLN A 50 -11.12 7.69 -0.03
C GLN A 50 -12.61 7.39 -0.26
N ASN A 51 -12.96 6.53 -1.22
CA ASN A 51 -14.35 6.21 -1.53
C ASN A 51 -14.92 5.07 -0.68
N ARG A 52 -14.12 4.01 -0.44
CA ARG A 52 -14.56 2.79 0.27
C ARG A 52 -13.98 2.66 1.69
N GLY A 53 -13.02 3.49 2.09
CA GLY A 53 -12.39 3.37 3.41
C GLY A 53 -11.48 2.14 3.59
N CYS A 54 -11.05 1.50 2.51
CA CYS A 54 -10.31 0.23 2.57
C CYS A 54 -8.90 0.40 3.17
N GLU A 55 -8.65 -0.25 4.31
CA GLU A 55 -7.35 -0.21 5.02
C GLU A 55 -6.21 -0.82 4.19
N LEU A 56 -6.48 -1.84 3.37
CA LEU A 56 -5.49 -2.45 2.48
C LEU A 56 -5.03 -1.46 1.40
N HIS A 57 -5.99 -0.76 0.76
CA HIS A 57 -5.67 0.25 -0.25
C HIS A 57 -4.99 1.48 0.38
N ALA A 58 -5.30 1.83 1.63
CA ALA A 58 -4.56 2.85 2.38
C ALA A 58 -3.08 2.45 2.56
N THR A 59 -2.84 1.18 2.90
CA THR A 59 -1.50 0.60 3.07
C THR A 59 -0.74 0.58 1.74
N LEU A 60 -1.39 0.14 0.66
CA LEU A 60 -0.82 0.15 -0.69
C LEU A 60 -0.43 1.57 -1.12
N TYR A 61 -1.29 2.55 -0.86
CA TYR A 61 -0.99 3.96 -1.13
C TYR A 61 0.25 4.46 -0.34
N TYR A 62 0.41 4.05 0.92
CA TYR A 62 1.59 4.38 1.73
C TYR A 62 2.88 3.79 1.14
N LEU A 63 2.84 2.52 0.73
CA LEU A 63 4.00 1.80 0.17
C LEU A 63 4.43 2.40 -1.17
N LEU A 64 3.50 2.77 -2.04
CA LEU A 64 3.81 3.27 -3.40
C LEU A 64 4.29 4.71 -3.47
N ARG A 65 4.10 5.51 -2.41
CA ARG A 65 4.37 6.96 -2.48
C ARG A 65 5.83 7.28 -2.11
N THR A 66 6.70 7.52 -3.09
CA THR A 66 8.07 7.99 -2.81
C THR A 66 8.13 9.47 -2.42
N GLY A 67 8.97 9.81 -1.45
CA GLY A 67 9.14 11.17 -0.94
C GLY A 67 10.06 12.07 -1.77
N ARG A 68 10.10 11.92 -3.12
CA ARG A 68 11.02 12.72 -3.97
C ARG A 68 10.57 14.16 -4.25
N GLY A 69 9.43 14.61 -3.70
CA GLY A 69 8.96 16.00 -3.79
C GLY A 69 8.85 16.64 -2.41
N GLY A 70 9.64 17.69 -2.17
CA GLY A 70 9.84 18.38 -0.88
C GLY A 70 8.61 18.96 -0.16
N SER A 71 7.39 18.78 -0.68
CA SER A 71 6.15 19.31 -0.08
C SER A 71 5.28 18.24 0.60
N ALA A 72 5.70 16.97 0.62
CA ALA A 72 4.87 15.87 1.10
C ALA A 72 4.77 15.72 2.64
N LYS A 73 5.62 16.42 3.41
CA LYS A 73 5.72 16.23 4.87
C LYS A 73 4.48 16.71 5.66
N ASN A 74 3.64 17.57 5.07
CA ASN A 74 2.43 18.10 5.72
C ASN A 74 1.09 17.53 5.20
N ASN A 75 1.11 16.46 4.39
CA ASN A 75 -0.14 15.83 3.95
C ASN A 75 -0.70 14.93 5.06
N GLY A 76 -1.73 15.41 5.78
CA GLY A 76 -2.42 14.63 6.82
C GLY A 76 -2.92 13.25 6.34
N LEU A 77 -3.19 13.13 5.03
CA LEU A 77 -3.53 11.85 4.40
C LEU A 77 -2.38 10.83 4.46
N TYR A 78 -1.12 11.25 4.28
CA TYR A 78 0.02 10.33 4.35
C TYR A 78 0.27 9.85 5.78
N ARG A 79 0.06 10.72 6.78
CA ARG A 79 0.12 10.34 8.19
C ARG A 79 -0.90 9.25 8.52
N LYS A 80 -2.16 9.47 8.14
CA LYS A 80 -3.23 8.48 8.28
C LYS A 80 -2.90 7.15 7.58
N ALA A 81 -2.36 7.22 6.36
CA ALA A 81 -1.99 6.04 5.60
C ALA A 81 -0.88 5.23 6.31
N ARG A 82 0.09 5.93 6.93
CA ARG A 82 1.16 5.30 7.71
C ARG A 82 0.61 4.55 8.92
N GLU A 83 -0.29 5.15 9.68
CA GLU A 83 -0.89 4.54 10.88
C GLU A 83 -1.62 3.24 10.51
N VAL A 84 -2.40 3.28 9.42
CA VAL A 84 -3.08 2.08 8.90
C VAL A 84 -2.06 1.04 8.40
N ALA A 85 -1.05 1.47 7.64
CA ALA A 85 -0.01 0.57 7.13
C ALA A 85 0.75 -0.13 8.26
N GLU A 86 1.06 0.58 9.34
CA GLU A 86 1.75 0.01 10.50
C GLU A 86 0.94 -1.13 11.13
N LYS A 87 -0.37 -0.92 11.30
CA LYS A 87 -1.31 -1.93 11.82
C LYS A 87 -1.45 -3.13 10.87
N VAL A 88 -1.62 -2.88 9.57
CA VAL A 88 -1.81 -3.94 8.56
C VAL A 88 -0.55 -4.79 8.39
N LEU A 89 0.61 -4.13 8.24
CA LEU A 89 1.88 -4.81 7.98
C LEU A 89 2.45 -5.51 9.22
N SER A 90 2.11 -5.07 10.43
CA SER A 90 2.47 -5.78 11.66
C SER A 90 1.63 -7.04 11.89
N SER A 91 0.43 -7.11 11.32
CA SER A 91 -0.54 -8.21 11.53
C SER A 91 -0.37 -9.40 10.57
N ARG A 92 0.72 -9.45 9.78
CA ARG A 92 1.00 -10.50 8.77
C ARG A 92 -0.21 -10.78 7.86
N ILE A 93 -0.87 -9.73 7.39
CA ILE A 93 -2.03 -9.83 6.50
C ILE A 93 -1.55 -10.09 5.07
N SER A 94 -2.05 -11.15 4.43
CA SER A 94 -1.83 -11.40 2.99
C SER A 94 -2.89 -10.68 2.16
N TRP A 95 -2.46 -10.05 1.07
CA TRP A 95 -3.37 -9.54 0.05
C TRP A 95 -3.73 -10.67 -0.91
N ASN A 96 -4.69 -11.50 -0.51
CA ASN A 96 -5.33 -12.42 -1.44
C ASN A 96 -6.40 -11.63 -2.18
N GLY A 97 -6.14 -11.32 -3.46
CA GLY A 97 -6.96 -10.47 -4.31
C GLY A 97 -8.38 -10.99 -4.59
N GLY A 98 -9.19 -11.10 -3.56
CA GLY A 98 -10.57 -11.55 -3.57
C GLY A 98 -11.53 -10.43 -3.15
N ASP A 99 -11.59 -9.37 -3.94
CA ASP A 99 -12.82 -8.57 -4.01
C ASP A 99 -13.70 -9.28 -5.06
N SER A 100 -14.39 -10.34 -4.63
CA SER A 100 -15.56 -10.86 -5.36
C SER A 100 -16.65 -9.78 -5.27
N ASP A 101 -16.67 -8.88 -6.25
CA ASP A 101 -17.88 -8.12 -6.60
C ASP A 101 -18.83 -9.15 -7.24
N GLU A 102 -19.65 -9.81 -6.40
CA GLU A 102 -20.85 -10.56 -6.80
C GLU A 102 -22.01 -9.59 -7.03
#